data_AF-A0A820LDX5-F1
#
_entry.id   AF-A0A820LDX5-F1
#
_cell.length_a   1.000
_cell.length_b   1.000
_cell.length_c   1.000
_cell.angle_alpha   90.00
_cell.angle_beta   90.00
_cell.angle_gamma   90.00
#
_symmetry.space_group_name_H-M   'P 1'
#
loop_
_entity.id
_entity.type
_entity.pdbx_description
1 polymer ?
#
loop_
_entity_poly.entity_id
_entity_poly.type
_entity_poly.pdbx_seq_one_letter_code
_entity_poly.pdbx_strand_id
1 'polypeptide(L)'
;MDEKLRSQSSLNLLASQNGYPIERKVIDTSGRLDSLYDASTDNLVDRHSARSIEIKTPLQRSVCRLFSGDQSRELNSFLRDIDFDDAIRQSICLQMVTPSGVGRLIEYNRPINEKTRFLYYSYRDRKEKLNIKALKADINRWSTKRSN
;
A
#
# COMPACT_ATOMS: atom_id res chain seq x y z
N MET A 1 7.05 32.44 -30.20
CA MET A 1 8.44 32.14 -30.58
C MET A 1 9.22 32.11 -29.28
N ASP A 2 9.03 31.01 -28.53
CA ASP A 2 9.96 29.86 -28.51
C ASP A 2 11.21 30.26 -27.70
N GLU A 3 11.64 29.59 -26.64
CA GLU A 3 11.57 28.18 -26.30
C GLU A 3 12.15 28.04 -24.88
N LYS A 4 11.99 26.87 -24.25
CA LYS A 4 12.65 26.40 -23.00
C LYS A 4 11.92 26.62 -21.68
N LEU A 5 10.77 25.95 -21.60
CA LEU A 5 10.37 25.21 -20.41
C LEU A 5 11.47 24.20 -20.03
N ARG A 6 12.35 24.56 -19.08
CA ARG A 6 13.13 23.57 -18.35
C ARG A 6 12.21 22.90 -17.33
N SER A 7 11.67 21.74 -17.71
CA SER A 7 11.14 20.74 -16.79
C SER A 7 12.28 20.32 -15.86
N GLN A 8 12.38 20.97 -14.69
CA GLN A 8 13.08 20.40 -13.55
C GLN A 8 12.12 19.45 -12.85
N SER A 9 11.89 18.31 -13.49
CA SER A 9 11.41 17.09 -12.84
C SER A 9 12.58 16.51 -12.05
N SER A 10 13.02 17.22 -11.01
CA SER A 10 13.84 16.62 -9.97
C SER A 10 12.89 15.83 -9.08
N LEU A 11 12.84 14.53 -9.34
CA LEU A 11 12.53 13.49 -8.37
C LEU A 11 13.31 13.80 -7.08
N ASN A 12 12.74 14.64 -6.22
CA ASN A 12 13.08 14.69 -4.82
C ASN A 12 12.49 13.43 -4.19
N LEU A 13 13.10 12.30 -4.56
CA LEU A 13 13.06 11.10 -3.76
C LEU A 13 13.69 11.54 -2.44
N LEU A 14 12.83 11.89 -1.48
CA LEU A 14 13.19 12.07 -0.08
C LEU A 14 13.74 10.72 0.40
N ALA A 15 15.01 10.47 0.08
CA ALA A 15 15.85 9.55 0.81
C ALA A 15 16.03 10.20 2.19
N SER A 16 14.99 10.07 3.03
CA SER A 16 15.12 10.29 4.45
C SER A 16 16.25 9.36 4.90
N GLN A 17 17.36 9.95 5.30
CA GLN A 17 18.51 9.21 5.85
C GLN A 17 18.13 8.45 7.14
N ASN A 18 16.91 8.65 7.65
CA ASN A 18 16.24 7.85 8.68
C ASN A 18 14.80 7.52 8.22
N GLY A 19 14.63 6.82 7.09
CA GLY A 19 13.31 6.45 6.58
C GLY A 19 12.54 5.61 7.61
N TYR A 20 11.58 6.22 8.30
CA TYR A 20 10.67 5.49 9.17
C TYR A 20 9.85 4.51 8.33
N PRO A 21 9.61 3.29 8.84
CA PRO A 21 8.76 2.34 8.15
C PRO A 21 7.37 2.94 7.96
N ILE A 22 6.88 2.96 6.71
CA ILE A 22 5.51 3.34 6.41
C ILE A 22 4.64 2.10 6.66
N GLU A 23 3.85 2.13 7.73
CA GLU A 23 2.85 1.09 8.00
C GLU A 23 1.59 1.37 7.17
N ARG A 24 1.23 0.44 6.29
CA ARG A 24 0.04 0.52 5.43
C ARG A 24 -0.63 -0.84 5.31
N LYS A 25 -1.94 -0.83 5.08
CA LYS A 25 -2.68 -2.05 4.77
C LYS A 25 -2.49 -2.41 3.30
N VAL A 26 -2.35 -3.69 3.00
CA VAL A 26 -2.13 -4.14 1.62
C VAL A 26 -3.46 -4.15 0.85
N ILE A 27 -3.50 -3.49 -0.31
CA ILE A 27 -4.63 -3.53 -1.26
C ILE A 27 -4.44 -4.68 -2.25
N ASP A 28 -3.24 -4.86 -2.81
CA ASP A 28 -2.88 -5.95 -3.71
C ASP A 28 -2.23 -7.12 -2.93
N THR A 29 -3.01 -8.18 -2.74
CA THR A 29 -2.59 -9.39 -1.99
C THR A 29 -1.54 -10.25 -2.71
N SER A 30 -1.17 -9.91 -3.94
CA SER A 30 -0.09 -10.58 -4.67
C SER A 30 1.30 -10.23 -4.14
N GLY A 31 1.42 -9.16 -3.34
CA GLY A 31 2.68 -8.73 -2.75
C GLY A 31 3.34 -9.81 -1.89
N ARG A 32 4.66 -9.89 -1.99
CA ARG A 32 5.50 -10.77 -1.17
C ARG A 32 6.58 -9.96 -0.49
N LEU A 33 7.23 -10.57 0.50
CA LEU A 33 8.38 -9.97 1.14
C LEU A 33 9.46 -9.70 0.08
N ASP A 34 10.05 -8.51 0.09
CA ASP A 34 10.99 -7.99 -0.94
C ASP A 34 10.35 -7.46 -2.23
N SER A 35 9.03 -7.44 -2.35
CA SER A 35 8.38 -6.75 -3.47
C SER A 35 8.60 -5.24 -3.41
N LEU A 36 8.80 -4.61 -4.57
CA LEU A 36 8.94 -3.16 -4.70
C LEU A 36 7.56 -2.52 -4.79
N TYR A 37 7.26 -1.61 -3.88
CA TYR A 37 5.99 -0.90 -3.79
C TYR A 37 6.16 0.58 -4.13
N ASP A 38 5.33 1.07 -5.04
CA ASP A 38 5.22 2.50 -5.32
C ASP A 38 4.07 3.09 -4.50
N ALA A 39 4.43 3.82 -3.44
CA ALA A 39 3.48 4.48 -2.56
C ALA A 39 2.71 5.64 -3.21
N SER A 40 3.15 6.14 -4.37
CA SER A 40 2.44 7.22 -5.09
C SER A 40 1.26 6.70 -5.92
N THR A 41 1.34 5.45 -6.38
CA THR A 41 0.30 4.80 -7.18
C THR A 41 -0.39 3.65 -6.45
N ASP A 42 0.09 3.29 -5.25
CA ASP A 42 -0.36 2.14 -4.46
C ASP A 42 -0.29 0.80 -5.21
N ASN A 43 0.71 0.67 -6.10
CA ASN A 43 0.93 -0.51 -6.92
C ASN A 43 2.26 -1.20 -6.61
N LEU A 44 2.29 -2.51 -6.85
CA LEU A 44 3.54 -3.27 -6.84
C LEU A 44 4.24 -3.08 -8.20
N VAL A 45 5.42 -2.48 -8.16
CA VAL A 45 6.25 -2.23 -9.35
C VAL A 45 7.04 -3.46 -9.73
N ASP A 46 7.58 -4.16 -8.73
CA ASP A 46 8.32 -5.40 -8.93
C ASP A 46 7.95 -6.44 -7.87
N ARG A 47 7.84 -7.69 -8.30
CA ARG A 47 7.39 -8.81 -7.50
C ARG A 47 8.57 -9.76 -7.28
N HIS A 48 9.34 -9.49 -6.24
CA HIS A 48 10.29 -10.45 -5.70
C HIS A 48 9.70 -11.20 -4.52
N SER A 49 10.24 -12.40 -4.29
CA SER A 49 9.93 -13.20 -3.11
C SER A 49 11.22 -13.61 -2.45
N ALA A 50 11.60 -12.90 -1.39
CA ALA A 50 12.68 -13.34 -0.52
C ALA A 50 12.16 -14.29 0.56
N ARG A 51 13.06 -15.14 1.10
CA ARG A 51 12.76 -15.87 2.32
C ARG A 51 12.82 -14.93 3.52
N SER A 52 11.81 -15.03 4.39
CA SER A 52 11.82 -14.37 5.69
C SER A 52 13.00 -14.85 6.53
N ILE A 53 13.68 -13.91 7.18
CA ILE A 53 14.76 -14.21 8.12
C ILE A 53 14.22 -14.22 9.56
N GLU A 54 13.10 -13.53 9.81
CA GLU A 54 12.46 -13.44 11.11
C GLU A 54 10.96 -13.67 10.99
N ILE A 55 10.47 -14.72 11.64
CA ILE A 55 9.05 -15.07 11.72
C ILE A 55 8.62 -14.95 13.19
N LYS A 56 7.59 -14.15 13.45
CA LYS A 56 7.00 -13.96 14.76
C LYS A 56 5.52 -14.29 14.75
N THR A 57 5.02 -14.80 15.86
CA THR A 57 3.58 -14.91 16.10
C THR A 57 3.00 -13.51 16.35
N PRO A 58 1.90 -13.12 15.70
CA PRO A 58 1.25 -11.84 15.95
C PRO A 58 0.64 -11.79 17.35
N LEU A 59 0.73 -10.64 18.02
CA LEU A 59 0.09 -10.43 19.33
C LEU A 59 -1.43 -10.64 19.26
N GLN A 60 -2.05 -10.07 18.21
CA GLN A 60 -3.46 -10.27 17.90
C GLN A 60 -3.57 -11.10 16.62
N ARG A 61 -4.05 -12.34 16.76
CA ARG A 61 -4.19 -13.29 15.65
C ARG A 61 -5.54 -13.20 14.95
N SER A 62 -6.59 -12.72 15.62
CA SER A 62 -7.90 -12.61 14.99
C SER A 62 -8.62 -11.33 15.38
N VAL A 63 -9.35 -10.77 14.43
CA VAL A 63 -10.26 -9.64 14.61
C VAL A 63 -11.58 -10.00 13.96
N CYS A 64 -12.67 -9.82 14.70
CA CYS A 64 -14.03 -9.96 14.20
C CYS A 64 -14.78 -8.66 14.49
N ARG A 65 -15.42 -8.08 13.48
CA ARG A 65 -16.22 -6.86 13.61
C ARG A 65 -17.53 -7.07 12.84
N LEU A 66 -18.65 -6.67 13.44
CA LEU A 66 -19.95 -6.66 12.80
C LEU A 66 -20.38 -5.22 12.59
N PHE A 67 -20.74 -4.88 11.35
CA PHE A 67 -21.22 -3.56 10.99
C PHE A 67 -22.66 -3.65 10.52
N SER A 68 -23.51 -2.79 11.08
CA SER A 68 -24.85 -2.56 10.55
C SER A 68 -24.78 -1.53 9.43
N GLY A 69 -25.45 -1.82 8.32
CA GLY A 69 -25.74 -0.83 7.30
C GLY A 69 -26.79 0.16 7.80
N ASP A 70 -26.69 1.37 7.31
CA ASP A 70 -27.73 2.38 7.33
C ASP A 70 -27.67 3.12 5.98
N GLN A 71 -28.72 3.86 5.61
CA GLN A 71 -28.77 4.56 4.32
C GLN A 71 -27.82 5.76 4.24
N SER A 72 -27.27 6.23 5.36
CA SER A 72 -26.34 7.36 5.43
C SER A 72 -24.87 6.94 5.31
N ARG A 73 -24.58 5.65 5.50
CA ARG A 73 -23.22 5.10 5.48
C ARG A 73 -22.76 4.76 4.08
N GLU A 74 -21.73 5.48 3.64
CA GLU A 74 -21.01 5.16 2.41
C GLU A 74 -20.10 3.93 2.57
N LEU A 75 -19.87 3.19 1.47
CA LEU A 75 -18.94 2.06 1.43
C LEU A 75 -17.52 2.41 1.92
N ASN A 76 -17.06 3.62 1.63
CA ASN A 76 -15.77 4.13 2.07
C ASN A 76 -15.64 4.18 3.61
N SER A 77 -16.76 4.41 4.32
CA SER A 77 -16.76 4.41 5.78
C SER A 77 -16.40 3.03 6.36
N PHE A 78 -16.86 1.95 5.73
CA PHE A 78 -16.53 0.59 6.15
C PHE A 78 -15.06 0.26 5.94
N LEU A 79 -14.42 0.76 4.87
CA LEU A 79 -12.98 0.60 4.63
C LEU A 79 -12.16 1.23 5.76
N ARG A 80 -12.54 2.43 6.21
CA ARG A 80 -11.94 3.08 7.37
C ARG A 80 -12.11 2.23 8.63
N ASP A 81 -13.30 1.67 8.84
CA ASP A 81 -13.61 0.85 10.01
C ASP A 81 -12.89 -0.51 10.03
N ILE A 82 -12.22 -0.90 8.95
CA ILE A 82 -11.33 -2.07 8.87
C ILE A 82 -9.86 -1.65 8.70
N ASP A 83 -9.50 -0.43 9.11
CA ASP A 83 -8.14 0.06 9.18
C ASP A 83 -7.47 0.27 7.79
N PHE A 84 -8.24 0.66 6.76
CA PHE A 84 -7.67 1.26 5.56
C PHE A 84 -7.39 2.74 5.83
N ASP A 85 -6.14 3.16 5.66
CA ASP A 85 -5.75 4.56 5.83
C ASP A 85 -6.36 5.47 4.76
N ASP A 86 -6.37 6.78 5.04
CA ASP A 86 -7.00 7.79 4.19
C ASP A 86 -6.41 7.84 2.79
N ALA A 87 -5.10 7.67 2.66
CA ALA A 87 -4.40 7.72 1.38
C ALA A 87 -4.79 6.52 0.50
N ILE A 88 -4.82 5.31 1.05
CA ILE A 88 -5.29 4.11 0.38
C ILE A 88 -6.76 4.26 -0.05
N ARG A 89 -7.62 4.76 0.84
CA ARG A 89 -9.04 4.95 0.54
C ARG A 89 -9.21 5.92 -0.63
N GLN A 90 -8.43 6.99 -0.65
CA GLN A 90 -8.40 7.94 -1.76
C GLN A 90 -7.94 7.27 -3.07
N SER A 91 -6.86 6.48 -3.05
CA SER A 91 -6.38 5.75 -4.24
C SER A 91 -7.43 4.79 -4.80
N ILE A 92 -8.18 4.11 -3.94
CA ILE A 92 -9.30 3.22 -4.34
C ILE A 92 -10.43 4.05 -4.96
N CYS A 93 -10.87 5.12 -4.31
CA CYS A 93 -11.94 5.99 -4.81
C CYS A 93 -11.59 6.63 -6.17
N LEU A 94 -10.32 6.98 -6.37
CA LEU A 94 -9.81 7.54 -7.64
C LEU A 94 -9.46 6.48 -8.69
N GLN A 95 -9.70 5.18 -8.40
CA GLN A 95 -9.37 4.06 -9.30
C GLN A 95 -7.89 4.02 -9.73
N MET A 96 -6.98 4.54 -8.90
CA MET A 96 -5.53 4.49 -9.15
C MET A 96 -4.95 3.09 -8.93
N VAL A 97 -5.67 2.27 -8.17
CA VAL A 97 -5.33 0.89 -7.84
C VAL A 97 -6.55 0.02 -8.10
N THR A 98 -6.33 -1.19 -8.62
CA THR A 98 -7.39 -2.20 -8.71
C THR A 98 -7.55 -2.85 -7.32
N PRO A 99 -8.68 -2.63 -6.62
CA PRO A 99 -8.86 -3.20 -5.30
C PRO A 99 -8.86 -4.73 -5.36
N SER A 100 -8.19 -5.38 -4.40
CA SER A 100 -8.23 -6.84 -4.26
C SER A 100 -8.66 -7.25 -2.84
N GLY A 101 -9.07 -8.51 -2.67
CA GLY A 101 -9.50 -9.04 -1.38
C GLY A 101 -10.60 -8.20 -0.73
N VAL A 102 -10.39 -7.78 0.52
CA VAL A 102 -11.36 -6.99 1.29
C VAL A 102 -11.55 -5.57 0.73
N GLY A 103 -10.58 -5.05 -0.03
CA GLY A 103 -10.69 -3.73 -0.68
C GLY A 103 -11.81 -3.66 -1.74
N ARG A 104 -12.22 -4.82 -2.29
CA ARG A 104 -13.33 -4.92 -3.26
C ARG A 104 -14.70 -4.63 -2.66
N LEU A 105 -14.79 -4.37 -1.36
CA LEU A 105 -16.01 -3.89 -0.72
C LEU A 105 -16.58 -2.65 -1.44
N ILE A 106 -15.72 -1.79 -2.00
CA ILE A 106 -16.14 -0.61 -2.77
C ILE A 106 -16.95 -0.95 -4.03
N GLU A 107 -16.83 -2.18 -4.54
CA GLU A 107 -17.55 -2.68 -5.71
C GLU A 107 -18.95 -3.24 -5.36
N TYR A 108 -19.33 -3.23 -4.08
CA TYR A 108 -20.63 -3.72 -3.64
C TYR A 108 -21.75 -2.85 -4.24
N ASN A 109 -22.52 -3.45 -5.16
CA ASN A 109 -23.47 -2.72 -6.00
C ASN A 109 -24.92 -2.74 -5.49
N ARG A 110 -25.16 -3.26 -4.28
CA ARG A 110 -26.51 -3.31 -3.70
C ARG A 110 -26.71 -2.16 -2.71
N PRO A 111 -27.95 -1.67 -2.56
CA PRO A 111 -28.25 -0.67 -1.53
C PRO A 111 -27.87 -1.18 -0.13
N ILE A 112 -27.19 -0.33 0.63
CA ILE A 112 -26.92 -0.56 2.05
C ILE A 112 -28.08 0.06 2.83
N ASN A 113 -28.74 -0.77 3.64
CA ASN A 113 -29.87 -0.35 4.45
C ASN A 113 -29.79 -0.95 5.86
N GLU A 114 -30.76 -0.64 6.70
CA GLU A 114 -30.85 -1.11 8.10
C GLU A 114 -30.89 -2.63 8.26
N LYS A 115 -31.20 -3.38 7.20
CA LYS A 115 -31.21 -4.85 7.19
C LYS A 115 -29.87 -5.44 6.70
N THR A 116 -29.00 -4.61 6.14
CA THR A 116 -27.69 -5.04 5.65
C THR A 116 -26.74 -5.19 6.83
N ARG A 117 -25.99 -6.30 6.85
CA ARG A 117 -24.97 -6.59 7.88
C ARG A 117 -23.68 -6.98 7.18
N PHE A 118 -22.57 -6.40 7.61
CA PHE A 118 -21.24 -6.75 7.14
C PHE A 118 -20.46 -7.40 8.27
N LEU A 119 -20.03 -8.63 8.05
CA LEU A 119 -19.13 -9.34 8.96
C LEU A 119 -17.70 -9.23 8.42
N TYR A 120 -16.83 -8.53 9.15
CA TYR A 120 -15.41 -8.52 8.89
C TYR A 120 -14.71 -9.52 9.80
N TYR A 121 -14.00 -10.45 9.19
CA TYR A 121 -13.13 -11.38 9.88
C TYR A 121 -11.71 -11.28 9.30
N SER A 122 -10.73 -11.16 10.17
CA SER A 122 -9.31 -11.18 9.82
C SER A 122 -8.58 -12.16 10.72
N TYR A 123 -7.75 -13.00 10.11
CA TYR A 123 -6.82 -13.88 10.80
C TYR A 123 -5.39 -13.58 10.36
N ARG A 124 -4.48 -13.45 11.33
CA ARG A 124 -3.06 -13.21 11.15
C ARG A 124 -2.32 -14.41 11.72
N ASP A 125 -1.79 -15.25 10.83
CA ASP A 125 -1.03 -16.44 11.23
C ASP A 125 0.36 -16.07 11.76
N ARG A 126 1.08 -15.23 11.00
CA ARG A 126 2.49 -14.88 11.22
C ARG A 126 2.80 -13.44 10.82
N LYS A 127 3.86 -12.88 11.41
CA LYS A 127 4.51 -11.62 11.04
C LYS A 127 5.91 -11.93 10.55
N GLU A 128 6.22 -11.57 9.31
CA GLU A 128 7.52 -11.80 8.68
C GLU A 128 8.28 -10.48 8.53
N LYS A 129 9.61 -10.54 8.62
CA LYS A 129 10.49 -9.38 8.41
C LYS A 129 11.70 -9.77 7.57
N LEU A 130 12.05 -8.90 6.62
CA LEU A 130 13.30 -8.97 5.87
C LEU A 130 14.34 -8.07 6.51
N ASN A 131 15.59 -8.54 6.59
CA ASN A 131 16.71 -7.70 6.97
C ASN A 131 17.32 -7.10 5.70
N ILE A 132 16.86 -5.92 5.32
CA ILE A 132 17.38 -5.21 4.15
C ILE A 132 18.64 -4.47 4.58
N LYS A 133 19.79 -4.87 4.01
CA LYS A 133 20.98 -4.03 4.04
C LYS A 133 20.84 -3.01 2.93
N ALA A 134 20.69 -1.73 3.27
CA ALA A 134 20.72 -0.67 2.27
C ALA A 134 22.07 -0.73 1.52
N LEU A 135 22.03 -1.09 0.25
CA LEU A 135 23.17 -0.91 -0.64
C LEU A 135 23.39 0.60 -0.77
N LYS A 136 24.55 1.08 -0.28
CA LYS A 136 24.99 2.43 -0.62
C LYS A 136 25.07 2.49 -2.14
N ALA A 137 24.31 3.40 -2.74
CA ALA A 137 24.45 3.66 -4.16
C ALA A 137 25.89 4.13 -4.42
N ASP A 138 26.66 3.34 -5.16
CA ASP A 138 27.98 3.76 -5.63
C ASP A 138 27.80 4.87 -6.67
N ILE A 139 27.83 6.11 -6.20
CA ILE A 139 27.71 7.35 -6.99
C ILE A 139 28.85 7.48 -8.03
N ASN A 140 29.91 6.68 -7.92
CA ASN A 140 31.12 6.80 -8.74
C ASN A 140 31.03 6.20 -10.16
N ARG A 141 29.92 5.57 -10.56
CA ARG A 141 29.86 4.89 -11.87
C ARG A 141 29.45 5.77 -13.06
N TRP A 142 28.97 6.99 -12.83
CA TRP A 142 28.43 7.86 -13.89
C TRP A 142 29.31 9.07 -14.26
N SER A 143 30.40 9.33 -13.54
CA SER A 143 31.30 10.46 -13.83
C SER A 143 32.34 10.18 -14.92
N THR A 144 32.53 8.93 -15.36
CA THR A 144 33.63 8.57 -16.29
C THR A 144 33.21 8.42 -17.76
N LYS A 145 32.01 8.86 -18.17
CA LYS A 145 31.57 8.82 -19.58
C LYS A 145 31.30 10.19 -20.22
N ARG A 146 31.76 11.29 -19.62
CA ARG A 146 31.66 12.65 -20.19
C ARG A 146 33.01 13.35 -20.35
N SER A 147 34.05 12.57 -20.65
CA SER A 147 35.35 13.11 -21.07
C SER A 147 35.81 12.30 -22.28
N ASN A 148 35.35 12.72 -23.46
CA ASN A 148 36.05 12.64 -24.74
C ASN A 148 35.33 13.59 -25.71
#